data_AF-A0A366ZRH4-F1
#
_entry.id   AF-A0A366ZRH4-F1
#
_cell.length_a   1.000
_cell.length_b   1.000
_cell.length_c   1.000
_cell.angle_alpha   90.00
_cell.angle_beta   90.00
_cell.angle_gamma   90.00
#
_symmetry.space_group_name_H-M   'P 1'
#
loop_
_entity.id
_entity.type
_entity.pdbx_description
1 polymer ?
#
loop_
_entity_poly.entity_id
_entity_poly.type
_entity_poly.pdbx_seq_one_letter_code
_entity_poly.pdbx_strand_id
1 'polypeptide(L)'
;MHGLTTLYAEAPFAKSLVLLYVVGAEATFEDLLWFWNARAMRPGEEGASLLLGYDQVLPNRDALVELVRQTARGTPSLSVVSASLPRADLETLLKSVIGISPHEGTEWKEGLFRTQAVEPTAVINGDPRQFWSGARHVGAATDQTTALYRPRTTVTFLGPLSFAPAFTGQRVDLRLRSKLFDVPRRPAVAELFDARATWTGDALRLRSWLQRRYELPLAVPSPEQVLKAAVALPYEPSDKARQLRAVLAREAGQLELYRDPVVVSVIDALTPDDTRRVKRELQKLDAPDRESVLAMLATLRPPQPRTLHDLASNLPPPASAVPASRVAAALAELVDRGHVQRGLRADCTLCDAHDLRQLDDAAAQVTCRACGAQAVYDVGYHGEPRLYYLLAPVMRLISRNGGLPVLAAAAVLQSEGLHLVAGAQFVGPDEEFEVDLLGWGGTKVYAGEVKKQPAGFTDVESDVRNSVRFGADVHVAATFGTVDEALRARLEQVCAAENVELRVLDAETLLTP
;
A
#
# COMPACT_ATOMS: atom_id res chain seq x y z
N MET A 1 2.08 19.83 -8.98
CA MET A 1 1.25 20.70 -8.11
C MET A 1 0.07 19.85 -7.65
N HIS A 2 -0.18 19.74 -6.35
CA HIS A 2 -1.25 18.87 -5.83
C HIS A 2 -2.39 19.73 -5.27
N GLY A 3 -3.63 19.34 -5.55
CA GLY A 3 -4.81 19.89 -4.89
C GLY A 3 -5.00 19.21 -3.53
N LEU A 4 -5.29 20.00 -2.50
CA LEU A 4 -5.73 19.54 -1.19
C LEU A 4 -7.19 19.95 -1.02
N THR A 5 -8.10 18.99 -1.09
CA THR A 5 -9.50 19.21 -0.75
C THR A 5 -9.62 19.01 0.76
N THR A 6 -9.96 20.09 1.47
CA THR A 6 -10.15 20.06 2.92
C THR A 6 -11.63 20.07 3.22
N LEU A 7 -12.13 19.01 3.85
CA LEU A 7 -13.48 18.97 4.40
C LEU A 7 -13.41 19.24 5.90
N TYR A 8 -14.17 20.23 6.35
CA TYR A 8 -14.17 20.69 7.72
C TYR A 8 -15.23 19.95 8.56
N ALA A 9 -14.88 19.67 9.81
CA ALA A 9 -15.51 18.88 10.87
C ALA A 9 -17.03 18.78 10.91
N GLU A 10 -17.48 17.53 11.16
CA GLU A 10 -18.73 17.14 11.79
C GLU A 10 -18.97 17.90 13.11
N ALA A 11 -19.98 18.75 13.14
CA ALA A 11 -20.66 19.02 14.40
C ALA A 11 -21.75 17.95 14.58
N PRO A 12 -21.72 17.17 15.67
CA PRO A 12 -22.87 16.38 16.06
C PRO A 12 -24.13 17.25 16.08
N PHE A 13 -25.20 16.72 15.50
CA PHE A 13 -26.46 17.43 15.35
C PHE A 13 -27.29 17.32 16.64
N ALA A 14 -28.04 18.37 16.96
CA ALA A 14 -28.81 18.54 18.20
C ALA A 14 -27.95 18.43 19.47
N LYS A 15 -26.74 19.00 19.46
CA LYS A 15 -25.94 19.14 20.68
C LYS A 15 -26.72 19.93 21.71
N SER A 16 -27.25 21.08 21.31
CA SER A 16 -27.85 22.07 22.22
C SER A 16 -29.23 21.68 22.80
N LEU A 17 -29.80 20.55 22.36
CA LEU A 17 -31.13 20.07 22.72
C LEU A 17 -31.24 19.73 24.22
N VAL A 18 -32.25 20.24 24.91
CA VAL A 18 -32.59 19.73 26.24
C VAL A 18 -33.42 18.46 26.09
N LEU A 19 -32.92 17.35 26.63
CA LEU A 19 -33.69 16.12 26.81
C LEU A 19 -34.30 16.14 28.21
N LEU A 20 -35.62 16.23 28.29
CA LEU A 20 -36.39 16.06 29.51
C LEU A 20 -37.09 14.70 29.47
N TYR A 21 -36.60 13.75 30.26
CA TYR A 21 -37.26 12.49 30.48
C TYR A 21 -38.16 12.59 31.72
N VAL A 22 -39.46 12.37 31.56
CA VAL A 22 -40.45 12.49 32.63
C VAL A 22 -40.93 11.11 33.05
N VAL A 23 -40.94 10.84 34.36
CA VAL A 23 -41.46 9.58 34.92
C VAL A 23 -42.72 9.85 35.75
N GLY A 24 -43.51 8.80 36.00
CA GLY A 24 -44.63 8.85 36.93
C GLY A 24 -44.19 9.02 38.39
N ALA A 25 -45.01 8.53 39.33
CA ALA A 25 -44.67 8.57 40.76
C ALA A 25 -43.36 7.81 41.08
N GLU A 26 -43.08 6.74 40.32
CA GLU A 26 -41.82 5.99 40.39
C GLU A 26 -41.30 5.76 38.96
N ALA A 27 -39.98 5.80 38.79
CA ALA A 27 -39.34 5.47 37.52
C ALA A 27 -39.35 3.95 37.32
N THR A 28 -39.81 3.50 36.14
CA THR A 28 -39.71 2.08 35.78
C THR A 28 -38.28 1.72 35.35
N PHE A 29 -37.96 0.43 35.29
CA PHE A 29 -36.69 -0.03 34.73
C PHE A 29 -36.50 0.44 33.27
N GLU A 30 -37.56 0.41 32.48
CA GLU A 30 -37.55 0.85 31.08
C GLU A 30 -37.24 2.34 30.97
N ASP A 31 -37.77 3.17 31.88
CA ASP A 31 -37.47 4.59 31.94
C ASP A 31 -35.99 4.86 32.21
N LEU A 32 -35.44 4.20 33.23
CA LEU A 32 -34.05 4.36 33.60
C LEU A 32 -33.12 3.88 32.47
N LEU A 33 -33.41 2.70 31.90
CA LEU A 33 -32.62 2.13 30.81
C LEU A 33 -32.62 3.05 29.59
N TRP A 34 -33.79 3.57 29.20
CA TRP A 34 -33.90 4.47 28.05
C TRP A 34 -33.11 5.77 28.31
N PHE A 35 -33.30 6.41 29.47
CA PHE A 35 -32.65 7.67 29.82
C PHE A 35 -31.14 7.55 29.82
N TRP A 36 -30.58 6.53 30.47
CA TRP A 36 -29.13 6.34 30.55
C TRP A 36 -28.51 6.04 29.19
N ASN A 37 -29.18 5.22 28.35
CA ASN A 37 -28.72 4.97 26.98
C ASN A 37 -28.75 6.23 26.11
N ALA A 38 -29.81 7.04 26.19
CA ALA A 38 -29.90 8.29 25.46
C ALA A 38 -28.81 9.28 25.90
N ARG A 39 -28.61 9.41 27.22
CA ARG A 39 -27.57 10.28 27.80
C ARG A 39 -26.16 9.85 27.38
N ALA A 40 -25.87 8.55 27.36
CA ALA A 40 -24.57 8.02 26.94
C ALA A 40 -24.24 8.29 25.47
N MET A 41 -25.27 8.40 24.61
CA MET A 41 -25.11 8.73 23.20
C MET A 41 -25.02 10.23 22.91
N ARG A 42 -25.26 11.09 23.91
CA ARG A 42 -25.28 12.53 23.71
C ARG A 42 -23.89 13.05 23.29
N PRO A 43 -23.81 13.83 22.21
CA PRO A 43 -22.55 14.42 21.80
C PRO A 43 -22.26 15.73 22.56
N GLY A 44 -21.14 15.78 23.29
CA GLY A 44 -20.63 17.01 23.92
C GLY A 44 -21.43 17.49 25.15
N GLU A 45 -21.08 18.67 25.65
CA GLU A 45 -21.58 19.23 26.92
C GLU A 45 -22.60 20.38 26.75
N GLU A 46 -22.74 20.93 25.55
CA GLU A 46 -23.64 22.05 25.29
C GLU A 46 -25.09 21.55 25.29
N GLY A 47 -25.83 21.72 26.38
CA GLY A 47 -27.24 21.32 26.56
C GLY A 47 -27.43 20.42 27.79
N ALA A 48 -28.59 19.77 27.96
CA ALA A 48 -28.87 19.03 29.18
C ALA A 48 -29.71 17.76 28.97
N SER A 49 -29.47 16.76 29.81
CA SER A 49 -30.30 15.56 29.93
C SER A 49 -30.80 15.45 31.36
N LEU A 50 -32.11 15.65 31.55
CA LEU A 50 -32.80 15.69 32.83
C LEU A 50 -33.74 14.49 32.95
N LEU A 51 -33.78 13.88 34.13
CA LEU A 51 -34.75 12.86 34.51
C LEU A 51 -35.53 13.42 35.70
N LEU A 52 -36.82 13.70 35.53
CA LEU A 52 -37.68 14.31 36.55
C LEU A 52 -38.97 13.52 36.73
N GLY A 53 -39.47 13.45 37.97
CA GLY A 53 -40.85 13.03 38.24
C GLY A 53 -41.85 14.04 37.68
N TYR A 54 -43.04 13.58 37.30
CA TYR A 54 -44.11 14.43 36.77
C TYR A 54 -44.44 15.62 37.69
N ASP A 55 -44.51 15.35 38.99
CA ASP A 55 -44.75 16.33 40.06
C ASP A 55 -43.56 17.28 40.30
N GLN A 56 -42.36 16.90 39.88
CA GLN A 56 -41.15 17.70 39.99
C GLN A 56 -41.00 18.71 38.85
N VAL A 57 -41.73 18.58 37.74
CA VAL A 57 -41.61 19.52 36.62
C VAL A 57 -42.16 20.90 36.98
N LEU A 58 -43.31 20.98 37.65
CA LEU A 58 -43.94 22.26 37.99
C LEU A 58 -43.08 23.11 38.95
N PRO A 59 -42.54 22.57 40.07
CA PRO A 59 -41.65 23.33 40.94
C PRO A 59 -40.37 23.82 40.25
N ASN A 60 -39.90 23.12 39.21
CA ASN A 60 -38.68 23.44 38.48
C ASN A 60 -38.93 24.13 37.14
N ARG A 61 -40.17 24.56 36.87
CA ARG A 61 -40.60 25.11 35.57
C ARG A 61 -39.71 26.24 35.10
N ASP A 62 -39.51 27.26 35.93
CA ASP A 62 -38.81 28.48 35.50
C ASP A 62 -37.33 28.20 35.19
N ALA A 63 -36.69 27.34 36.00
CA ALA A 63 -35.32 26.90 35.76
C ALA A 63 -35.19 26.05 34.48
N LEU A 64 -36.16 25.17 34.23
CA LEU A 64 -36.21 24.35 33.01
C LEU A 64 -36.39 25.23 31.76
N VAL A 65 -37.32 26.17 31.78
CA VAL A 65 -37.57 27.08 30.66
C VAL A 65 -36.34 27.95 30.38
N GLU A 66 -35.71 28.46 31.43
CA GLU A 66 -34.48 29.24 31.30
C GLU A 66 -33.34 28.40 30.70
N LEU A 67 -33.14 27.17 31.18
CA LEU A 67 -32.17 26.24 30.62
C LEU A 67 -32.40 25.99 29.13
N VAL A 68 -33.66 25.71 28.72
CA VAL A 68 -34.00 25.50 27.31
C VAL A 68 -33.70 26.75 26.48
N ARG A 69 -34.03 27.94 26.97
CA ARG A 69 -33.75 29.21 26.27
C ARG A 69 -32.26 29.48 26.12
N GLN A 70 -31.47 29.21 27.17
CA GLN A 70 -30.02 29.40 27.15
C GLN A 70 -29.33 28.47 26.13
N THR A 71 -29.88 27.27 25.92
CA THR A 71 -29.32 26.28 25.01
C THR A 71 -30.04 26.21 23.66
N ALA A 72 -31.05 27.04 23.41
CA ALA A 72 -31.84 27.03 22.17
C ALA A 72 -31.02 27.53 20.96
N ARG A 73 -30.35 26.60 20.26
CA ARG A 73 -29.64 26.85 18.99
C ARG A 73 -30.37 26.24 17.79
N GLY A 74 -31.50 25.56 18.00
CA GLY A 74 -32.20 24.80 16.97
C GLY A 74 -33.68 24.60 17.26
N THR A 75 -34.37 23.93 16.34
CA THR A 75 -35.78 23.55 16.45
C THR A 75 -35.90 22.06 16.10
N PRO A 76 -36.34 21.19 17.02
CA PRO A 76 -36.73 21.49 18.39
C PRO A 76 -35.53 21.82 19.30
N SER A 77 -35.79 22.59 20.36
CA SER A 77 -34.85 22.89 21.45
C SER A 77 -35.07 22.02 22.69
N LEU A 78 -36.26 21.42 22.82
CA LEU A 78 -36.64 20.53 23.91
C LEU A 78 -37.21 19.22 23.35
N SER A 79 -36.78 18.08 23.89
CA SER A 79 -37.45 16.80 23.70
C SER A 79 -38.00 16.31 25.03
N VAL A 80 -39.32 16.14 25.12
CA VAL A 80 -40.01 15.60 26.28
C VAL A 80 -40.34 14.14 26.02
N VAL A 81 -39.78 13.23 26.80
CA VAL A 81 -39.90 11.78 26.57
C VAL A 81 -40.39 11.07 27.83
N SER A 82 -41.26 10.08 27.67
CA SER A 82 -41.62 9.14 28.74
C SER A 82 -42.03 7.80 28.15
N ALA A 83 -41.69 6.69 28.81
CA ALA A 83 -42.25 5.37 28.51
C ALA A 83 -43.42 5.05 29.44
N SER A 84 -43.39 5.55 30.69
CA SER A 84 -44.43 5.29 31.69
C SER A 84 -45.67 6.18 31.60
N LEU A 85 -45.56 7.40 31.04
CA LEU A 85 -46.65 8.36 31.01
C LEU A 85 -47.38 8.38 29.66
N PRO A 86 -48.73 8.45 29.65
CA PRO A 86 -49.51 8.72 28.45
C PRO A 86 -49.07 10.01 27.74
N ARG A 87 -49.10 9.98 26.40
CA ARG A 87 -48.78 11.15 25.57
C ARG A 87 -49.62 12.38 25.92
N ALA A 88 -50.90 12.20 26.27
CA ALA A 88 -51.80 13.30 26.65
C ALA A 88 -51.33 14.06 27.89
N ASP A 89 -50.70 13.36 28.84
CA ASP A 89 -50.15 13.96 30.05
C ASP A 89 -48.90 14.78 29.72
N LEU A 90 -48.05 14.27 28.82
CA LEU A 90 -46.89 15.02 28.32
C LEU A 90 -47.31 16.26 27.51
N GLU A 91 -48.39 16.17 26.73
CA GLU A 91 -48.96 17.32 26.01
C GLU A 91 -49.51 18.38 26.96
N THR A 92 -50.16 17.95 28.04
CA THR A 92 -50.64 18.84 29.11
C THR A 92 -49.47 19.50 29.83
N LEU A 93 -48.44 18.73 30.17
CA LEU A 93 -47.23 19.23 30.81
C LEU A 93 -46.49 20.22 29.91
N LEU A 94 -46.36 19.94 28.61
CA LEU A 94 -45.72 20.85 27.68
C LEU A 94 -46.51 22.17 27.51
N LYS A 95 -47.83 22.10 27.27
CA LYS A 95 -48.67 23.27 26.98
C LYS A 95 -48.98 24.10 28.22
N SER A 96 -49.37 23.45 29.31
CA SER A 96 -49.93 24.10 30.50
C SER A 96 -48.91 24.37 31.58
N VAL A 97 -47.84 23.57 31.66
CA VAL A 97 -46.79 23.75 32.69
C VAL A 97 -45.57 24.42 32.09
N ILE A 98 -44.90 23.79 31.12
CA ILE A 98 -43.64 24.32 30.57
C ILE A 98 -43.90 25.60 29.74
N GLY A 99 -44.96 25.61 28.93
CA GLY A 99 -45.33 26.76 28.10
C GLY A 99 -44.41 26.96 26.89
N ILE A 100 -43.80 25.89 26.38
CA ILE A 100 -43.02 25.90 25.13
C ILE A 100 -43.87 25.33 24.00
N SER A 101 -43.91 26.03 22.87
CA SER A 101 -44.73 25.65 21.73
C SER A 101 -44.32 24.29 21.15
N PRO A 102 -45.27 23.44 20.74
CA PRO A 102 -44.94 22.20 20.06
C PRO A 102 -44.26 22.49 18.71
N HIS A 103 -43.32 21.63 18.33
CA HIS A 103 -42.65 21.68 17.03
C HIS A 103 -43.59 21.09 15.95
N GLU A 104 -44.01 21.92 15.00
CA GLU A 104 -44.97 21.54 13.96
C GLU A 104 -44.34 20.83 12.74
N GLY A 105 -43.00 20.74 12.68
CA GLY A 105 -42.27 20.13 11.56
C GLY A 105 -41.79 18.70 11.82
N THR A 106 -41.53 17.95 10.75
CA THR A 106 -40.84 16.64 10.82
C THR A 106 -39.32 16.80 10.79
N GLU A 107 -38.82 17.90 10.25
CA GLU A 107 -37.39 18.21 10.21
C GLU A 107 -36.93 18.83 11.52
N TRP A 108 -35.85 18.29 12.08
CA TRP A 108 -35.09 18.95 13.13
C TRP A 108 -34.01 19.80 12.45
N LYS A 109 -33.78 21.01 12.93
CA LYS A 109 -32.76 21.93 12.43
C LYS A 109 -31.94 22.47 13.58
N GLU A 110 -30.63 22.30 13.55
CA GLU A 110 -29.72 22.97 14.46
C GLU A 110 -29.04 24.11 13.72
N GLY A 111 -29.25 25.33 14.19
CA GLY A 111 -28.58 26.52 13.70
C GLY A 111 -27.17 26.57 14.26
N LEU A 112 -26.31 25.66 13.79
CA LEU A 112 -24.88 25.75 14.06
C LEU A 112 -24.41 27.14 13.64
N PHE A 113 -23.76 27.84 14.57
CA PHE A 113 -23.19 29.18 14.34
C PHE A 113 -24.20 30.35 14.22
N ARG A 114 -25.47 30.18 14.61
CA ARG A 114 -26.41 31.33 14.71
C ARG A 114 -26.13 32.18 15.95
N THR A 115 -26.01 33.49 15.75
CA THR A 115 -25.91 34.49 16.83
C THR A 115 -27.26 34.86 17.44
N GLN A 116 -28.36 34.65 16.71
CA GLN A 116 -29.71 34.95 17.19
C GLN A 116 -30.29 33.77 17.96
N ALA A 117 -30.89 34.07 19.12
CA ALA A 117 -31.69 33.11 19.87
C ALA A 117 -32.82 32.59 18.99
N VAL A 118 -33.00 31.27 18.97
CA VAL A 118 -34.13 30.63 18.28
C VAL A 118 -35.27 30.54 19.28
N GLU A 119 -36.49 30.87 18.86
CA GLU A 119 -37.67 30.67 19.70
C GLU A 119 -37.79 29.16 20.00
N PRO A 120 -37.76 28.74 21.29
CA PRO A 120 -37.77 27.32 21.61
C PRO A 120 -39.05 26.65 21.15
N THR A 121 -38.90 25.48 20.54
CA THR A 121 -40.01 24.55 20.30
C THR A 121 -39.69 23.20 20.90
N ALA A 122 -40.72 22.39 21.15
CA ALA A 122 -40.59 21.10 21.80
C ALA A 122 -41.24 19.96 21.02
N VAL A 123 -40.66 18.78 21.11
CA VAL A 123 -41.24 17.54 20.58
C VAL A 123 -41.57 16.60 21.73
N ILE A 124 -42.67 15.84 21.59
CA ILE A 124 -43.10 14.85 22.57
C ILE A 124 -42.81 13.46 22.02
N ASN A 125 -42.13 12.64 22.81
CA ASN A 125 -41.65 11.30 22.44
C ASN A 125 -40.86 11.30 21.12
N GLY A 126 -40.20 12.42 20.81
CA GLY A 126 -39.18 12.46 19.76
C GLY A 126 -37.94 11.75 20.27
N ASP A 127 -37.39 10.81 19.49
CA ASP A 127 -36.20 10.07 19.88
C ASP A 127 -34.93 10.84 19.47
N PRO A 128 -34.27 11.59 20.39
CA PRO A 128 -33.05 12.33 20.07
C PRO A 128 -31.90 11.40 19.70
N ARG A 129 -31.98 10.11 20.06
CA ARG A 129 -30.93 9.13 19.73
C ARG A 129 -30.82 8.97 18.22
N GLN A 130 -31.88 9.16 17.43
CA GLN A 130 -31.82 9.09 15.95
C GLN A 130 -31.01 10.25 15.34
N PHE A 131 -30.79 11.30 16.12
CA PHE A 131 -30.04 12.50 15.78
C PHE A 131 -28.62 12.47 16.37
N TRP A 132 -28.46 11.81 17.51
CA TRP A 132 -27.17 11.56 18.15
C TRP A 132 -26.44 10.31 17.63
N SER A 133 -27.17 9.35 17.05
CA SER A 133 -26.62 8.16 16.40
C SER A 133 -26.46 8.39 14.91
N GLY A 134 -25.24 8.16 14.43
CA GLY A 134 -24.84 8.31 13.03
C GLY A 134 -23.65 9.27 12.88
N ALA A 135 -22.66 8.87 12.07
CA ALA A 135 -21.61 9.75 11.61
C ALA A 135 -22.22 10.79 10.63
N ARG A 136 -22.73 11.91 11.15
CA ARG A 136 -23.30 12.98 10.31
C ARG A 136 -22.24 14.04 10.00
N HIS A 137 -21.84 14.08 8.74
CA HIS A 137 -20.98 15.09 8.10
C HIS A 137 -21.69 16.46 8.00
N VAL A 138 -21.63 17.27 9.06
CA VAL A 138 -21.98 18.70 8.96
C VAL A 138 -20.70 19.49 8.85
N GLY A 139 -20.44 20.17 7.74
CA GLY A 139 -19.14 20.78 7.48
C GLY A 139 -19.13 21.67 6.24
N ALA A 140 -18.02 22.37 6.00
CA ALA A 140 -17.77 23.10 4.76
C ALA A 140 -16.48 22.58 4.10
N ALA A 141 -16.47 22.52 2.77
CA ALA A 141 -15.30 22.12 2.01
C ALA A 141 -14.61 23.32 1.37
N THR A 142 -13.28 23.25 1.23
CA THR A 142 -12.52 24.17 0.40
C THR A 142 -11.40 23.43 -0.30
N ASP A 143 -11.12 23.83 -1.54
CA ASP A 143 -9.99 23.33 -2.31
C ASP A 143 -8.85 24.34 -2.22
N GLN A 144 -7.71 23.88 -1.72
CA GLN A 144 -6.49 24.67 -1.68
C GLN A 144 -5.47 24.02 -2.61
N THR A 145 -4.98 24.80 -3.57
CA THR A 145 -3.83 24.38 -4.39
C THR A 145 -2.56 24.88 -3.72
N THR A 146 -1.63 23.97 -3.42
CA THR A 146 -0.34 24.31 -2.80
C THR A 146 0.77 23.49 -3.42
N ALA A 147 1.91 24.13 -3.67
CA ALA A 147 3.13 23.43 -4.02
C ALA A 147 3.68 22.73 -2.77
N LEU A 148 3.81 21.41 -2.83
CA LEU A 148 4.36 20.60 -1.75
C LEU A 148 5.83 20.31 -2.02
N TYR A 149 6.67 20.60 -1.04
CA TYR A 149 8.10 20.37 -1.01
C TYR A 149 8.46 19.36 0.08
N ARG A 150 9.42 18.47 -0.23
CA ARG A 150 10.01 17.58 0.76
C ARG A 150 11.05 18.32 1.60
N PRO A 151 11.27 17.92 2.86
CA PRO A 151 10.54 16.87 3.59
C PRO A 151 9.23 17.36 4.23
N ARG A 152 9.04 18.67 4.36
CA ARG A 152 7.87 19.29 4.99
C ARG A 152 7.43 20.54 4.23
N THR A 153 6.12 20.79 4.25
CA THR A 153 5.49 22.00 3.73
C THR A 153 4.44 22.50 4.70
N THR A 154 4.45 23.80 5.00
CA THR A 154 3.35 24.44 5.72
C THR A 154 2.27 24.82 4.73
N VAL A 155 1.11 24.18 4.85
CA VAL A 155 -0.08 24.52 4.06
C VAL A 155 -0.89 25.56 4.81
N THR A 156 -1.08 26.72 4.20
CA THR A 156 -1.87 27.82 4.75
C THR A 156 -3.14 28.01 3.96
N PHE A 157 -4.28 28.08 4.65
CA PHE A 157 -5.58 28.34 4.02
C PHE A 157 -6.54 29.02 5.01
N LEU A 158 -7.56 29.68 4.47
CA LEU A 158 -8.66 30.24 5.27
C LEU A 158 -9.68 29.14 5.58
N GLY A 159 -10.19 29.13 6.81
CA GLY A 159 -11.25 28.21 7.20
C GLY A 159 -12.50 28.46 6.37
N PRO A 160 -13.11 27.41 5.76
CA PRO A 160 -14.32 27.59 4.96
C PRO A 160 -15.57 27.85 5.80
N LEU A 161 -15.51 27.56 7.10
CA LEU A 161 -16.60 27.81 8.03
C LEU A 161 -16.65 29.29 8.42
N SER A 162 -17.83 29.89 8.23
CA SER A 162 -18.15 31.18 8.85
C SER A 162 -18.63 30.93 10.29
N PHE A 163 -17.94 31.52 11.27
CA PHE A 163 -18.29 31.38 12.68
C PHE A 163 -18.11 32.70 13.44
N ALA A 164 -18.91 32.90 14.49
CA ALA A 164 -18.75 34.05 15.37
C ALA A 164 -17.44 33.96 16.17
N PRO A 165 -16.72 35.07 16.42
CA PRO A 165 -15.42 35.04 17.11
C PRO A 165 -15.40 34.28 18.44
N ALA A 166 -16.53 34.26 19.18
CA ALA A 166 -16.67 33.53 20.45
C ALA A 166 -16.50 32.00 20.33
N PHE A 167 -16.66 31.42 19.12
CA PHE A 167 -16.45 29.99 18.87
C PHE A 167 -15.00 29.64 18.50
N THR A 168 -14.11 30.65 18.39
CA THR A 168 -12.68 30.41 18.16
C THR A 168 -12.13 29.51 19.25
N GLY A 169 -11.37 28.47 18.88
CA GLY A 169 -10.81 27.53 19.84
C GLY A 169 -11.72 26.36 20.21
N GLN A 170 -12.92 26.22 19.61
CA GLN A 170 -13.69 24.99 19.75
C GLN A 170 -13.04 23.82 18.99
N ARG A 171 -13.24 22.58 19.47
CA ARG A 171 -12.65 21.38 18.83
C ARG A 171 -13.28 21.08 17.48
N VAL A 172 -12.43 20.73 16.52
CA VAL A 172 -12.83 20.44 15.14
C VAL A 172 -11.89 19.39 14.52
N ASP A 173 -12.42 18.59 13.61
CA ASP A 173 -11.66 17.66 12.78
C ASP A 173 -11.43 18.22 11.37
N LEU A 174 -10.18 18.25 10.92
CA LEU A 174 -9.83 18.52 9.53
C LEU A 174 -9.77 17.19 8.79
N ARG A 175 -10.42 17.07 7.64
CA ARG A 175 -10.25 15.92 6.75
C ARG A 175 -9.55 16.39 5.48
N LEU A 176 -8.32 15.94 5.30
CA LEU A 176 -7.50 16.28 4.14
C LEU A 176 -7.60 15.17 3.09
N ARG A 177 -7.94 15.54 1.86
CA ARG A 177 -7.96 14.64 0.69
C ARG A 177 -7.03 15.16 -0.38
N SER A 178 -6.25 14.26 -0.97
CA SER A 178 -5.31 14.55 -2.05
C SER A 178 -4.75 13.24 -2.60
N LYS A 179 -4.29 13.26 -3.85
CA LYS A 179 -3.48 12.16 -4.42
C LYS A 179 -2.19 11.91 -3.66
N LEU A 180 -1.70 12.90 -2.91
CA LEU A 180 -0.58 12.71 -1.98
C LEU A 180 -0.88 11.63 -0.93
N PHE A 181 -2.15 11.49 -0.57
CA PHE A 181 -2.63 10.50 0.37
C PHE A 181 -3.11 9.23 -0.34
N ASP A 182 -2.82 9.00 -1.63
CA ASP A 182 -3.08 7.69 -2.26
C ASP A 182 -1.99 6.70 -1.82
N VAL A 183 -1.99 6.38 -0.51
CA VAL A 183 -1.03 5.54 0.21
C VAL A 183 -1.77 4.54 1.10
N PRO A 184 -1.14 3.44 1.56
CA PRO A 184 -1.78 2.46 2.43
C PRO A 184 -2.41 3.08 3.69
N ARG A 185 -3.64 2.65 4.00
CA ARG A 185 -4.45 3.18 5.11
C ARG A 185 -4.07 2.59 6.46
N ARG A 186 -2.78 2.63 6.82
CA ARG A 186 -2.25 2.14 8.09
C ARG A 186 -2.03 3.30 9.08
N PRO A 187 -2.28 3.14 10.39
CA PRO A 187 -2.06 4.19 11.38
C PRO A 187 -0.66 4.80 11.34
N ALA A 188 0.39 3.96 11.28
CA ALA A 188 1.77 4.41 11.17
C ALA A 188 2.04 5.23 9.90
N VAL A 189 1.35 4.96 8.79
CA VAL A 189 1.45 5.78 7.56
C VAL A 189 0.78 7.14 7.73
N ALA A 190 -0.33 7.24 8.47
CA ALA A 190 -0.96 8.54 8.76
C ALA A 190 0.01 9.44 9.55
N GLU A 191 0.68 8.86 10.55
CA GLU A 191 1.64 9.56 11.41
C GLU A 191 2.85 10.12 10.66
N LEU A 192 3.19 9.57 9.49
CA LEU A 192 4.23 10.12 8.62
C LEU A 192 3.90 11.52 8.08
N PHE A 193 2.61 11.86 7.95
CA PHE A 193 2.18 13.17 7.44
C PHE A 193 2.06 14.21 8.56
N ASP A 194 1.47 13.83 9.70
CA ASP A 194 1.44 14.60 10.97
C ASP A 194 1.28 13.59 12.11
N ALA A 195 2.03 13.76 13.20
CA ALA A 195 2.06 12.82 14.32
C ALA A 195 0.70 12.61 15.02
N ARG A 196 -0.29 13.47 14.80
CA ARG A 196 -1.64 13.37 15.36
C ARG A 196 -2.67 12.89 14.33
N ALA A 197 -2.23 12.59 13.12
CA ALA A 197 -3.11 12.21 12.04
C ALA A 197 -3.65 10.79 12.20
N THR A 198 -4.87 10.57 11.77
CA THR A 198 -5.50 9.24 11.71
C THR A 198 -6.25 9.10 10.40
N TRP A 199 -6.41 7.88 9.89
CA TRP A 199 -7.25 7.67 8.71
C TRP A 199 -8.74 7.72 9.08
N THR A 200 -9.56 8.26 8.19
CA THR A 200 -11.03 8.18 8.25
C THR A 200 -11.54 8.08 6.82
N GLY A 201 -11.89 6.85 6.41
CA GLY A 201 -12.20 6.55 5.01
C GLY A 201 -11.00 6.82 4.11
N ASP A 202 -11.21 7.65 3.10
CA ASP A 202 -10.21 8.08 2.10
C ASP A 202 -9.43 9.35 2.50
N ALA A 203 -9.70 9.91 3.69
CA ALA A 203 -9.13 11.17 4.14
C ALA A 203 -8.20 11.00 5.34
N LEU A 204 -7.19 11.87 5.40
CA LEU A 204 -6.36 12.05 6.58
C LEU A 204 -7.08 12.99 7.56
N ARG A 205 -7.44 12.48 8.74
CA ARG A 205 -8.10 13.23 9.81
C ARG A 205 -7.07 13.83 10.76
N LEU A 206 -7.15 15.14 10.98
CA LEU A 206 -6.38 15.89 11.97
C LEU A 206 -7.31 16.53 13.00
N ARG A 207 -7.11 16.25 14.28
CA ARG A 207 -7.81 16.95 15.35
C ARG A 207 -7.18 18.32 15.57
N SER A 208 -7.99 19.37 15.51
CA SER A 208 -7.55 20.76 15.61
C SER A 208 -8.57 21.61 16.37
N TRP A 209 -8.37 22.92 16.32
CA TRP A 209 -9.20 23.95 16.95
C TRP A 209 -9.74 24.91 15.89
N LEU A 210 -10.96 25.38 16.05
CA LEU A 210 -11.63 26.28 15.12
C LEU A 210 -10.92 27.63 15.08
N GLN A 211 -10.40 27.98 13.92
CA GLN A 211 -9.62 29.16 13.57
C GLN A 211 -10.05 29.71 12.20
N ARG A 212 -9.84 31.01 11.98
CA ARG A 212 -10.12 31.65 10.68
C ARG A 212 -9.10 31.29 9.61
N ARG A 213 -7.88 30.99 10.03
CA ARG A 213 -6.74 30.64 9.19
C ARG A 213 -6.02 29.46 9.81
N TYR A 214 -5.70 28.47 9.01
CA TYR A 214 -4.94 27.30 9.42
C TYR A 214 -3.54 27.37 8.84
N GLU A 215 -2.59 26.87 9.62
CA GLU A 215 -1.21 26.65 9.20
C GLU A 215 -0.86 25.22 9.59
N LEU A 216 -0.90 24.32 8.60
CA LEU A 216 -0.70 22.89 8.81
C LEU A 216 0.69 22.50 8.31
N PRO A 217 1.65 22.20 9.20
CA PRO A 217 2.92 21.62 8.79
C PRO A 217 2.69 20.15 8.39
N LEU A 218 2.67 19.87 7.10
CA LEU A 218 2.53 18.51 6.57
C LEU A 218 3.89 17.99 6.11
N ALA A 219 4.24 16.79 6.54
CA ALA A 219 5.36 16.05 5.99
C ALA A 219 4.97 15.37 4.66
N VAL A 220 5.95 15.25 3.77
CA VAL A 220 5.82 14.59 2.46
C VAL A 220 6.78 13.40 2.45
N PRO A 221 6.34 12.21 2.93
CA PRO A 221 7.23 11.06 3.06
C PRO A 221 7.74 10.57 1.70
N SER A 222 8.92 9.93 1.71
CA SER A 222 9.41 9.20 0.54
C SER A 222 8.62 7.89 0.36
N PRO A 223 8.59 7.32 -0.85
CA PRO A 223 7.94 6.02 -1.07
C PRO A 223 8.46 4.90 -0.17
N GLU A 224 9.76 4.92 0.15
CA GLU A 224 10.38 3.96 1.06
C GLU A 224 9.91 4.15 2.51
N GLN A 225 9.76 5.40 2.97
CA GLN A 225 9.20 5.69 4.30
C GLN A 225 7.77 5.19 4.42
N VAL A 226 6.95 5.42 3.39
CA VAL A 226 5.57 4.91 3.33
C VAL A 226 5.56 3.38 3.40
N LEU A 227 6.40 2.70 2.62
CA LEU A 227 6.47 1.24 2.64
C LEU A 227 6.84 0.71 4.03
N LYS A 228 7.90 1.26 4.65
CA LYS A 228 8.35 0.86 6.00
C LYS A 228 7.28 1.06 7.06
N ALA A 229 6.46 2.11 6.97
CA ALA A 229 5.36 2.34 7.90
C ALA A 229 4.09 1.54 7.57
N ALA A 230 3.94 1.08 6.32
CA ALA A 230 2.76 0.33 5.87
C ALA A 230 2.84 -1.16 6.19
N VAL A 231 4.04 -1.72 6.26
CA VAL A 231 4.26 -3.14 6.56
C VAL A 231 4.08 -3.44 8.05
N ALA A 232 3.58 -4.63 8.35
CA ALA A 232 3.34 -5.07 9.72
C ALA A 232 4.63 -5.52 10.45
N LEU A 233 5.65 -5.91 9.68
CA LEU A 233 6.91 -6.45 10.21
C LEU A 233 8.12 -5.71 9.61
N PRO A 234 9.21 -5.54 10.39
CA PRO A 234 10.46 -5.00 9.89
C PRO A 234 11.06 -5.92 8.83
N TYR A 235 11.70 -5.33 7.83
CA TYR A 235 12.39 -6.06 6.78
C TYR A 235 13.67 -5.35 6.35
N GLU A 236 14.57 -6.14 5.77
CA GLU A 236 15.75 -5.67 5.06
C GLU A 236 15.80 -6.26 3.64
N PRO A 237 16.51 -5.61 2.69
CA PRO A 237 16.70 -6.19 1.37
C PRO A 237 17.50 -7.50 1.46
N SER A 238 16.94 -8.58 0.91
CA SER A 238 17.60 -9.89 0.88
C SER A 238 18.87 -9.89 0.02
N ASP A 239 19.64 -10.97 0.08
CA ASP A 239 20.82 -11.16 -0.78
C ASP A 239 20.47 -11.09 -2.27
N LYS A 240 19.33 -11.69 -2.66
CA LYS A 240 18.78 -11.57 -4.02
C LYS A 240 18.44 -10.11 -4.33
N ALA A 241 17.86 -9.40 -3.37
CA ALA A 241 17.52 -7.98 -3.52
C ALA A 241 18.73 -7.10 -3.78
N ARG A 242 19.86 -7.37 -3.10
CA ARG A 242 21.10 -6.61 -3.33
C ARG A 242 21.62 -6.81 -4.76
N GLN A 243 21.52 -8.04 -5.29
CA GLN A 243 21.90 -8.34 -6.68
C GLN A 243 20.97 -7.64 -7.68
N LEU A 244 19.66 -7.74 -7.48
CA LEU A 244 18.65 -7.08 -8.31
C LEU A 244 18.79 -5.56 -8.29
N ARG A 245 19.07 -4.98 -7.12
CA ARG A 245 19.28 -3.53 -6.94
C ARG A 245 20.43 -2.99 -7.79
N ALA A 246 21.50 -3.78 -8.00
CA ALA A 246 22.60 -3.37 -8.87
C ALA A 246 22.14 -3.19 -10.33
N VAL A 247 21.25 -4.06 -10.81
CA VAL A 247 20.64 -3.93 -12.13
C VAL A 247 19.61 -2.80 -12.14
N LEU A 248 18.67 -2.77 -11.19
CA LEU A 248 17.64 -1.72 -11.10
C LEU A 248 18.24 -0.30 -11.07
N ALA A 249 19.36 -0.12 -10.35
CA ALA A 249 20.06 1.16 -10.26
C ALA A 249 20.72 1.56 -11.59
N ARG A 250 21.26 0.59 -12.35
CA ARG A 250 21.87 0.81 -13.66
C ARG A 250 20.82 1.10 -14.74
N GLU A 251 19.69 0.41 -14.67
CA GLU A 251 18.61 0.53 -15.66
C GLU A 251 17.77 1.80 -15.47
N ALA A 252 17.90 2.51 -14.34
CA ALA A 252 17.17 3.76 -14.05
C ALA A 252 15.65 3.66 -14.31
N GLY A 253 15.05 2.48 -14.05
CA GLY A 253 13.62 2.20 -14.28
C GLY A 253 13.26 1.67 -15.67
N GLN A 254 14.22 1.44 -16.57
CA GLN A 254 13.97 0.91 -17.92
C GLN A 254 13.92 -0.62 -17.95
N LEU A 255 12.97 -1.21 -17.21
CA LEU A 255 12.89 -2.66 -17.01
C LEU A 255 12.13 -3.43 -18.10
N GLU A 256 11.53 -2.74 -19.06
CA GLU A 256 10.73 -3.35 -20.13
C GLU A 256 11.52 -4.41 -20.93
N LEU A 257 12.85 -4.28 -21.02
CA LEU A 257 13.71 -5.26 -21.65
C LEU A 257 13.52 -6.69 -21.10
N TYR A 258 13.25 -6.82 -19.80
CA TYR A 258 13.10 -8.13 -19.14
C TYR A 258 11.74 -8.78 -19.39
N ARG A 259 10.83 -8.08 -20.08
CA ARG A 259 9.54 -8.59 -20.54
C ARG A 259 9.62 -9.17 -21.95
N ASP A 260 10.70 -8.92 -22.68
CA ASP A 260 10.91 -9.51 -24.01
C ASP A 260 11.27 -11.01 -23.87
N PRO A 261 10.43 -11.93 -24.37
CA PRO A 261 10.66 -13.37 -24.25
C PRO A 261 11.97 -13.81 -24.91
N VAL A 262 12.42 -13.14 -25.99
CA VAL A 262 13.68 -13.47 -26.66
C VAL A 262 14.87 -13.11 -25.78
N VAL A 263 14.82 -11.95 -25.13
CA VAL A 263 15.87 -11.49 -24.21
C VAL A 263 15.98 -12.41 -23.01
N VAL A 264 14.85 -12.79 -22.41
CA VAL A 264 14.80 -13.76 -21.30
C VAL A 264 15.46 -15.08 -21.72
N SER A 265 15.07 -15.63 -22.87
CA SER A 265 15.65 -16.87 -23.40
C SER A 265 17.14 -16.75 -23.72
N VAL A 266 17.60 -15.61 -24.26
CA VAL A 266 19.03 -15.36 -24.52
C VAL A 266 19.83 -15.33 -23.23
N ILE A 267 19.34 -14.62 -22.20
CA ILE A 267 19.99 -14.59 -20.89
C ILE A 267 20.04 -16.00 -20.31
N ASP A 268 18.96 -16.77 -20.39
CA ASP A 268 18.91 -18.14 -19.87
C ASP A 268 19.88 -19.07 -20.62
N ALA A 269 19.96 -18.97 -21.95
CA ALA A 269 20.90 -19.76 -22.76
C ALA A 269 22.39 -19.42 -22.49
N LEU A 270 22.67 -18.15 -22.17
CA LEU A 270 23.99 -17.68 -21.75
C LEU A 270 24.29 -17.93 -20.27
N THR A 271 23.27 -18.31 -19.49
CA THR A 271 23.46 -18.68 -18.08
C THR A 271 24.11 -20.06 -18.07
N PRO A 272 25.31 -20.21 -17.47
CA PRO A 272 25.98 -21.50 -17.49
C PRO A 272 25.14 -22.52 -16.73
N ASP A 273 24.94 -23.70 -17.33
CA ASP A 273 24.33 -24.85 -16.68
C ASP A 273 25.14 -25.21 -15.43
N ASP A 274 24.69 -24.75 -14.26
CA ASP A 274 25.14 -25.38 -13.03
C ASP A 274 24.53 -26.78 -13.05
N THR A 275 25.41 -27.76 -13.28
CA THR A 275 25.17 -29.19 -13.20
C THR A 275 24.13 -29.48 -12.13
N ARG A 276 22.87 -29.70 -12.55
CA ARG A 276 21.74 -30.06 -11.66
C ARG A 276 22.13 -31.21 -10.71
N ARG A 277 23.06 -32.06 -11.15
CA ARG A 277 23.74 -33.12 -10.40
C ARG A 277 24.55 -32.59 -9.21
N VAL A 278 25.38 -31.57 -9.39
CA VAL A 278 26.17 -30.96 -8.32
C VAL A 278 25.27 -30.24 -7.32
N LYS A 279 24.22 -29.54 -7.76
CA LYS A 279 23.24 -28.93 -6.85
C LYS A 279 22.50 -29.98 -6.00
N ARG A 280 22.16 -31.14 -6.58
CA ARG A 280 21.58 -32.29 -5.84
C ARG A 280 22.56 -32.94 -4.87
N GLU A 281 23.85 -33.04 -5.20
CA GLU A 281 24.86 -33.57 -4.27
C GLU A 281 25.19 -32.56 -3.15
N LEU A 282 25.22 -31.26 -3.45
CA LEU A 282 25.39 -30.18 -2.48
C LEU A 282 24.23 -30.06 -1.49
N GLN A 283 23.01 -30.41 -1.90
CA GLN A 283 21.84 -30.46 -1.02
C GLN A 283 21.93 -31.57 0.05
N LYS A 284 22.88 -32.50 -0.09
CA LYS A 284 23.15 -33.56 0.89
C LYS A 284 24.25 -33.18 1.89
N LEU A 285 24.87 -32.00 1.75
CA LEU A 285 25.91 -31.50 2.65
C LEU A 285 25.31 -30.54 3.68
N ASP A 286 25.90 -30.51 4.88
CA ASP A 286 25.56 -29.55 5.93
C ASP A 286 25.91 -28.11 5.48
N ALA A 287 25.23 -27.10 6.05
CA ALA A 287 25.32 -25.70 5.62
C ALA A 287 26.75 -25.13 5.48
N PRO A 288 27.70 -25.39 6.40
CA PRO A 288 29.07 -24.86 6.28
C PRO A 288 29.85 -25.52 5.12
N ASP A 289 29.68 -26.83 4.91
CA ASP A 289 30.37 -27.58 3.86
C ASP A 289 29.78 -27.25 2.48
N ARG A 290 28.46 -27.05 2.42
CA ARG A 290 27.76 -26.64 1.20
C ARG A 290 28.25 -25.29 0.68
N GLU A 291 28.46 -24.33 1.56
CA GLU A 291 28.93 -22.97 1.20
C GLU A 291 30.38 -22.99 0.69
N SER A 292 31.25 -23.76 1.35
CA SER A 292 32.65 -23.94 0.97
C SER A 292 32.81 -24.66 -0.39
N VAL A 293 32.00 -25.69 -0.65
CA VAL A 293 32.02 -26.42 -1.93
C VAL A 293 31.38 -25.59 -3.06
N LEU A 294 30.35 -24.79 -2.79
CA LEU A 294 29.79 -23.83 -3.75
C LEU A 294 30.83 -22.77 -4.17
N ALA A 295 31.60 -22.24 -3.22
CA ALA A 295 32.68 -21.31 -3.50
C ALA A 295 33.77 -21.96 -4.39
N MET A 296 34.15 -23.21 -4.13
CA MET A 296 35.08 -23.97 -4.97
C MET A 296 34.51 -24.26 -6.37
N LEU A 297 33.25 -24.67 -6.49
CA LEU A 297 32.64 -24.97 -7.80
C LEU A 297 32.47 -23.74 -8.68
N ALA A 298 32.16 -22.59 -8.08
CA ALA A 298 32.13 -21.31 -8.78
C ALA A 298 33.50 -20.94 -9.39
N THR A 299 34.60 -21.46 -8.83
CA THR A 299 35.95 -21.28 -9.38
C THR A 299 36.37 -22.35 -10.41
N LEU A 300 35.67 -23.49 -10.50
CA LEU A 300 36.15 -24.67 -11.26
C LEU A 300 35.63 -24.77 -12.70
N ARG A 301 34.56 -24.06 -13.10
CA ARG A 301 34.13 -24.03 -14.50
C ARG A 301 33.98 -22.59 -14.99
N PRO A 302 34.91 -22.10 -15.83
CA PRO A 302 34.73 -20.80 -16.45
C PRO A 302 33.44 -20.83 -17.30
N PRO A 303 32.64 -19.76 -17.26
CA PRO A 303 31.42 -19.67 -18.04
C PRO A 303 31.78 -19.75 -19.54
N GLN A 304 31.09 -20.62 -20.27
CA GLN A 304 31.42 -20.86 -21.67
C GLN A 304 30.81 -19.78 -22.57
N PRO A 305 31.62 -19.05 -23.34
CA PRO A 305 31.10 -18.12 -24.33
C PRO A 305 30.36 -18.88 -25.45
N ARG A 306 29.26 -18.33 -25.95
CA ARG A 306 28.46 -18.92 -27.04
C ARG A 306 28.42 -18.02 -28.27
N THR A 307 28.30 -18.61 -29.46
CA THR A 307 28.11 -17.85 -30.70
C THR A 307 26.65 -17.48 -30.93
N LEU A 308 26.38 -16.55 -31.85
CA LEU A 308 25.01 -16.25 -32.29
C LEU A 308 24.31 -17.50 -32.85
N HIS A 309 25.04 -18.32 -33.62
CA HIS A 309 24.48 -19.54 -34.20
C HIS A 309 24.08 -20.54 -33.12
N ASP A 310 24.91 -20.73 -32.08
CA ASP A 310 24.61 -21.62 -30.96
C ASP A 310 23.33 -21.20 -30.23
N LEU A 311 23.19 -19.88 -29.98
CA LEU A 311 22.04 -19.30 -29.31
C LEU A 311 20.78 -19.41 -30.16
N ALA A 312 20.83 -18.96 -31.42
CA ALA A 312 19.68 -19.00 -32.32
C ALA A 312 19.15 -20.42 -32.56
N SER A 313 20.03 -21.42 -32.51
CA SER A 313 19.67 -22.83 -32.71
C SER A 313 19.09 -23.50 -31.46
N ASN A 314 19.37 -22.96 -30.26
CA ASN A 314 19.07 -23.63 -28.99
C ASN A 314 18.53 -22.68 -27.90
N LEU A 315 17.60 -21.77 -28.25
CA LEU A 315 16.96 -20.95 -27.23
C LEU A 315 15.99 -21.79 -26.37
N PRO A 316 16.09 -21.71 -25.03
CA PRO A 316 15.12 -22.31 -24.13
C PRO A 316 13.79 -21.51 -24.18
N PRO A 317 12.66 -22.08 -23.70
CA PRO A 317 11.44 -21.31 -23.45
C PRO A 317 11.73 -20.08 -22.55
N PRO A 318 11.00 -18.96 -22.70
CA PRO A 318 9.72 -18.83 -23.42
C PRO A 318 9.82 -18.60 -24.94
N ALA A 319 10.99 -18.28 -25.49
CA ALA A 319 11.17 -18.05 -26.93
C ALA A 319 11.88 -19.22 -27.62
N SER A 320 11.13 -20.09 -28.31
CA SER A 320 11.66 -21.15 -29.16
C SER A 320 11.53 -20.79 -30.66
N ALA A 321 12.44 -21.28 -31.49
CA ALA A 321 12.40 -21.13 -32.95
C ALA A 321 12.34 -19.66 -33.47
N VAL A 322 13.14 -18.77 -32.85
CA VAL A 322 13.20 -17.36 -33.22
C VAL A 322 14.24 -17.12 -34.33
N PRO A 323 13.99 -16.24 -35.32
CA PRO A 323 14.99 -15.90 -36.34
C PRO A 323 16.29 -15.36 -35.73
N ALA A 324 17.44 -15.77 -36.29
CA ALA A 324 18.75 -15.34 -35.80
C ALA A 324 18.93 -13.80 -35.77
N SER A 325 18.27 -13.08 -36.67
CA SER A 325 18.26 -11.61 -36.67
C SER A 325 17.64 -11.01 -35.41
N ARG A 326 16.60 -11.64 -34.86
CA ARG A 326 15.93 -11.17 -33.63
C ARG A 326 16.76 -11.52 -32.38
N VAL A 327 17.45 -12.65 -32.39
CA VAL A 327 18.45 -13.00 -31.37
C VAL A 327 19.61 -12.02 -31.38
N ALA A 328 20.10 -11.65 -32.58
CA ALA A 328 21.16 -10.66 -32.73
C ALA A 328 20.73 -9.28 -32.22
N ALA A 329 19.49 -8.85 -32.47
CA ALA A 329 18.94 -7.60 -31.92
C ALA A 329 18.90 -7.61 -30.38
N ALA A 330 18.40 -8.70 -29.77
CA ALA A 330 18.38 -8.86 -28.32
C ALA A 330 19.80 -8.84 -27.71
N LEU A 331 20.76 -9.50 -28.37
CA LEU A 331 22.16 -9.48 -27.94
C LEU A 331 22.79 -8.10 -28.04
N ALA A 332 22.50 -7.35 -29.11
CA ALA A 332 22.99 -5.99 -29.27
C ALA A 332 22.50 -5.10 -28.12
N GLU A 333 21.20 -5.17 -27.80
CA GLU A 333 20.64 -4.40 -26.68
C GLU A 333 21.23 -4.82 -25.33
N LEU A 334 21.40 -6.12 -25.08
CA LEU A 334 22.05 -6.61 -23.86
C LEU A 334 23.52 -6.20 -23.75
N VAL A 335 24.23 -6.09 -24.87
CA VAL A 335 25.61 -5.60 -24.93
C VAL A 335 25.66 -4.11 -24.64
N ASP A 336 24.78 -3.32 -25.26
CA ASP A 336 24.71 -1.87 -25.06
C ASP A 336 24.39 -1.51 -23.60
N ARG A 337 23.53 -2.31 -22.95
CA ARG A 337 23.24 -2.18 -21.51
C ARG A 337 24.32 -2.78 -20.61
N GLY A 338 25.30 -3.49 -21.17
CA GLY A 338 26.42 -4.12 -20.46
C GLY A 338 26.04 -5.37 -19.65
N HIS A 339 24.90 -6.00 -19.96
CA HIS A 339 24.49 -7.28 -19.39
C HIS A 339 25.19 -8.46 -20.06
N VAL A 340 25.60 -8.30 -21.31
CA VAL A 340 26.36 -9.28 -22.08
C VAL A 340 27.66 -8.66 -22.58
N GLN A 341 28.73 -9.43 -22.52
CA GLN A 341 30.02 -9.10 -23.13
C GLN A 341 30.09 -9.73 -24.52
N ARG A 342 30.60 -8.97 -25.49
CA ARG A 342 30.85 -9.42 -26.86
C ARG A 342 32.35 -9.41 -27.14
N GLY A 343 32.87 -10.47 -27.73
CA GLY A 343 34.31 -10.60 -27.98
C GLY A 343 34.70 -11.75 -28.90
N LEU A 344 36.01 -11.98 -29.00
CA LEU A 344 36.64 -13.08 -29.72
C LEU A 344 37.20 -14.09 -28.73
N ARG A 345 36.98 -15.39 -28.97
CA ARG A 345 37.53 -16.44 -28.11
C ARG A 345 38.97 -16.76 -28.52
N ALA A 346 39.90 -16.60 -27.60
CA ALA A 346 41.30 -17.00 -27.76
C ALA A 346 41.53 -18.36 -27.10
N ASP A 347 42.04 -19.30 -27.89
CA ASP A 347 42.29 -20.69 -27.50
C ASP A 347 43.80 -20.91 -27.38
N CYS A 348 44.25 -21.32 -26.20
CA CYS A 348 45.65 -21.64 -25.93
C CYS A 348 45.91 -23.13 -26.15
N THR A 349 46.77 -23.48 -27.12
CA THR A 349 47.11 -24.88 -27.41
C THR A 349 48.06 -25.51 -26.39
N LEU A 350 48.62 -24.72 -25.45
CA LEU A 350 49.56 -25.21 -24.45
C LEU A 350 48.89 -25.62 -23.15
N CYS A 351 47.94 -24.82 -22.65
CA CYS A 351 47.29 -25.05 -21.35
C CYS A 351 45.76 -25.18 -21.46
N ASP A 352 45.23 -25.31 -22.68
CA ASP A 352 43.80 -25.46 -22.99
C ASP A 352 42.91 -24.35 -22.41
N ALA A 353 43.48 -23.19 -22.08
CA ALA A 353 42.73 -22.06 -21.59
C ALA A 353 41.96 -21.40 -22.73
N HIS A 354 40.68 -21.16 -22.49
CA HIS A 354 39.79 -20.39 -23.36
C HIS A 354 39.46 -19.06 -22.70
N ASP A 355 39.80 -17.95 -23.35
CA ASP A 355 39.56 -16.61 -22.83
C ASP A 355 38.77 -15.76 -23.83
N LEU A 356 37.78 -15.01 -23.34
CA LEU A 356 37.02 -14.08 -24.18
C LEU A 356 37.73 -12.72 -24.17
N ARG A 357 38.22 -12.29 -25.33
CA ARG A 357 38.80 -10.96 -25.55
C ARG A 357 37.72 -10.02 -26.05
N GLN A 358 37.46 -8.94 -25.31
CA GLN A 358 36.59 -7.89 -25.80
C GLN A 358 37.15 -7.32 -27.11
N LEU A 359 36.27 -6.77 -27.96
CA LEU A 359 36.68 -6.31 -29.29
C LEU A 359 37.76 -5.22 -29.21
N ASP A 360 37.69 -4.34 -28.20
CA ASP A 360 38.68 -3.28 -27.99
C ASP A 360 40.02 -3.80 -27.44
N ASP A 361 40.02 -5.00 -26.84
CA ASP A 361 41.19 -5.68 -26.29
C ASP A 361 41.81 -6.69 -27.29
N ALA A 362 41.20 -6.86 -28.46
CA ALA A 362 41.63 -7.86 -29.42
C ALA A 362 42.87 -7.38 -30.18
N ALA A 363 43.94 -8.17 -30.14
CA ALA A 363 45.21 -7.87 -30.79
C ALA A 363 45.47 -8.86 -31.93
N ALA A 364 46.14 -8.41 -32.99
CA ALA A 364 46.50 -9.28 -34.12
C ALA A 364 47.32 -10.51 -33.69
N GLN A 365 48.14 -10.37 -32.65
CA GLN A 365 48.83 -11.45 -31.98
C GLN A 365 48.27 -11.57 -30.56
N VAL A 366 47.60 -12.69 -30.27
CA VAL A 366 46.99 -12.93 -28.96
C VAL A 366 47.86 -13.87 -28.12
N THR A 367 48.04 -13.52 -26.86
CA THR A 367 48.71 -14.36 -25.86
C THR A 367 47.70 -14.91 -24.86
N CYS A 368 47.99 -16.07 -24.30
CA CYS A 368 47.18 -16.66 -23.25
C CYS A 368 47.33 -15.87 -21.95
N ARG A 369 46.23 -15.42 -21.31
CA ARG A 369 46.28 -14.73 -20.02
C ARG A 369 46.75 -15.63 -18.86
N ALA A 370 46.62 -16.96 -19.01
CA ALA A 370 46.97 -17.91 -17.96
C ALA A 370 48.46 -18.27 -17.94
N CYS A 371 49.05 -18.60 -19.11
CA CYS A 371 50.43 -19.09 -19.18
C CYS A 371 51.37 -18.21 -20.03
N GLY A 372 50.87 -17.15 -20.68
CA GLY A 372 51.66 -16.24 -21.52
C GLY A 372 52.03 -16.78 -22.91
N ALA A 373 51.74 -18.05 -23.21
CA ALA A 373 52.02 -18.64 -24.53
C ALA A 373 51.20 -17.99 -25.65
N GLN A 374 51.65 -18.16 -26.90
CA GLN A 374 50.87 -17.73 -28.06
C GLN A 374 49.54 -18.48 -28.13
N ALA A 375 48.45 -17.76 -28.31
CA ALA A 375 47.11 -18.30 -28.50
C ALA A 375 46.62 -17.98 -29.93
N VAL A 376 45.52 -18.62 -30.32
CA VAL A 376 44.86 -18.36 -31.61
C VAL A 376 43.39 -18.05 -31.39
N TYR A 377 42.82 -17.17 -32.21
CA TYR A 377 41.38 -16.94 -32.17
C TYR A 377 40.63 -18.10 -32.83
N ASP A 378 39.46 -18.45 -32.29
CA ASP A 378 38.51 -19.33 -32.98
C ASP A 378 38.02 -18.65 -34.26
N VAL A 379 38.19 -19.34 -35.39
CA VAL A 379 37.84 -18.83 -36.73
C VAL A 379 36.68 -19.61 -37.34
N GLY A 380 35.86 -18.90 -38.10
CA GLY A 380 34.74 -19.45 -38.85
C GLY A 380 35.14 -20.07 -40.19
N TYR A 381 34.13 -20.44 -40.98
CA TYR A 381 34.29 -21.14 -42.26
C TYR A 381 35.11 -20.35 -43.31
N HIS A 382 35.12 -19.01 -43.20
CA HIS A 382 35.86 -18.12 -44.09
C HIS A 382 37.20 -17.63 -43.53
N GLY A 383 37.68 -18.21 -42.42
CA GLY A 383 38.92 -17.79 -41.75
C GLY A 383 38.81 -16.51 -40.92
N GLU A 384 37.62 -15.90 -40.86
CA GLU A 384 37.33 -14.74 -40.00
C GLU A 384 37.12 -15.16 -38.54
N PRO A 385 37.61 -14.41 -37.55
CA PRO A 385 37.34 -14.68 -36.14
C PRO A 385 35.84 -14.71 -35.82
N ARG A 386 35.38 -15.71 -35.06
CA ARG A 386 33.97 -15.79 -34.64
C ARG A 386 33.67 -14.84 -33.48
N LEU A 387 32.47 -14.26 -33.49
CA LEU A 387 31.94 -13.50 -32.37
C LEU A 387 31.31 -14.42 -31.32
N TYR A 388 31.64 -14.13 -30.08
CA TYR A 388 31.21 -14.84 -28.90
C TYR A 388 30.57 -13.89 -27.89
N TYR A 389 29.59 -14.42 -27.16
CA TYR A 389 28.80 -13.71 -26.17
C TYR A 389 28.90 -14.40 -24.82
N LEU A 390 29.01 -13.61 -23.75
CA LEU A 390 29.11 -14.09 -22.38
C LEU A 390 28.31 -13.19 -21.44
N LEU A 391 27.52 -13.79 -20.56
CA LEU A 391 26.74 -13.03 -19.59
C LEU A 391 27.65 -12.36 -18.55
N ALA A 392 27.39 -11.08 -18.26
CA ALA A 392 28.12 -10.31 -17.27
C ALA A 392 27.96 -10.92 -15.86
N PRO A 393 28.95 -10.79 -14.95
CA PRO A 393 28.94 -11.47 -13.66
C PRO A 393 27.66 -11.26 -12.82
N VAL A 394 27.16 -10.02 -12.73
CA VAL A 394 25.94 -9.70 -11.98
C VAL A 394 24.71 -10.37 -12.59
N MET A 395 24.57 -10.32 -13.92
CA MET A 395 23.42 -10.93 -14.61
C MET A 395 23.44 -12.46 -14.54
N ARG A 396 24.63 -13.08 -14.49
CA ARG A 396 24.75 -14.52 -14.20
C ARG A 396 24.18 -14.88 -12.82
N LEU A 397 24.50 -14.09 -11.79
CA LEU A 397 23.97 -14.33 -10.44
C LEU A 397 22.46 -14.19 -10.40
N ILE A 398 21.93 -13.12 -11.00
CA ILE A 398 20.48 -12.87 -11.08
C ILE A 398 19.77 -14.02 -11.80
N SER A 399 20.25 -14.41 -12.97
CA SER A 399 19.63 -15.49 -13.74
C SER A 399 19.64 -16.82 -12.99
N ARG A 400 20.77 -17.18 -12.36
CA ARG A 400 20.92 -18.41 -11.56
C ARG A 400 20.01 -18.46 -10.35
N ASN A 401 19.78 -17.32 -9.71
CA ASN A 401 18.96 -17.21 -8.51
C ASN A 401 17.48 -17.00 -8.82
N GLY A 402 17.05 -17.13 -10.08
CA GLY A 402 15.65 -16.97 -10.48
C GLY A 402 15.17 -15.52 -10.45
N GLY A 403 16.07 -14.54 -10.56
CA GLY A 403 15.74 -13.12 -10.48
C GLY A 403 15.18 -12.50 -11.78
N LEU A 404 15.28 -13.17 -12.93
CA LEU A 404 14.72 -12.64 -14.19
C LEU A 404 13.20 -12.47 -14.15
N PRO A 405 12.41 -13.47 -13.71
CA PRO A 405 10.99 -13.29 -13.45
C PRO A 405 10.68 -12.09 -12.53
N VAL A 406 11.52 -11.86 -11.51
CA VAL A 406 11.34 -10.76 -10.56
C VAL A 406 11.53 -9.41 -11.24
N LEU A 407 12.53 -9.28 -12.13
CA LEU A 407 12.73 -8.06 -12.92
C LEU A 407 11.56 -7.78 -13.87
N ALA A 408 11.03 -8.82 -14.52
CA ALA A 408 9.86 -8.68 -15.39
C ALA A 408 8.59 -8.29 -14.61
N ALA A 409 8.36 -8.91 -13.46
CA ALA A 409 7.24 -8.57 -12.57
C ALA A 409 7.38 -7.14 -12.03
N ALA A 410 8.60 -6.74 -11.65
CA ALA A 410 8.88 -5.37 -11.24
C ALA A 410 8.61 -4.35 -12.36
N ALA A 411 8.93 -4.67 -13.62
CA ALA A 411 8.63 -3.81 -14.77
C ALA A 411 7.12 -3.55 -14.90
N VAL A 412 6.30 -4.61 -14.90
CA VAL A 412 4.84 -4.51 -14.97
C VAL A 412 4.30 -3.65 -13.83
N LEU A 413 4.63 -4.01 -12.59
CA LEU A 413 4.09 -3.36 -11.40
C LEU A 413 4.57 -1.89 -11.28
N GLN A 414 5.81 -1.58 -11.64
CA GLN A 414 6.29 -0.19 -11.67
C GLN A 414 5.61 0.64 -12.77
N SER A 415 5.31 0.05 -13.92
CA SER A 415 4.54 0.73 -14.99
C SER A 415 3.11 1.07 -14.54
N GLU A 416 2.56 0.28 -13.61
CA GLU A 416 1.27 0.53 -12.94
C GLU A 416 1.38 1.57 -11.79
N GLY A 417 2.59 2.08 -11.52
CA GLY A 417 2.85 3.12 -10.51
C GLY A 417 3.17 2.60 -9.11
N LEU A 418 3.46 1.31 -8.95
CA LEU A 418 3.83 0.74 -7.65
C LEU A 418 5.28 1.09 -7.29
N HIS A 419 5.50 1.34 -6.00
CA HIS A 419 6.82 1.37 -5.42
C HIS A 419 7.17 -0.01 -4.87
N LEU A 420 8.30 -0.59 -5.29
CA LEU A 420 8.68 -1.96 -4.97
C LEU A 420 10.11 -2.07 -4.44
N VAL A 421 10.29 -3.08 -3.60
CA VAL A 421 11.54 -3.69 -3.19
C VAL A 421 11.52 -5.13 -3.73
N ALA A 422 12.47 -5.46 -4.60
CA ALA A 422 12.59 -6.78 -5.16
C ALA A 422 13.42 -7.65 -4.21
N GLY A 423 12.78 -8.47 -3.39
CA GLY A 423 13.38 -9.27 -2.33
C GLY A 423 13.36 -8.56 -0.97
N ALA A 424 12.55 -9.05 -0.05
CA ALA A 424 12.46 -8.54 1.31
C ALA A 424 12.54 -9.69 2.32
N GLN A 425 13.51 -9.61 3.21
CA GLN A 425 13.72 -10.59 4.28
C GLN A 425 13.24 -9.99 5.60
N PHE A 426 12.50 -10.78 6.37
CA PHE A 426 12.07 -10.39 7.72
C PHE A 426 13.26 -10.32 8.68
N VAL A 427 13.26 -9.31 9.56
CA VAL A 427 14.28 -9.13 10.60
C VAL A 427 13.65 -9.34 11.97
N GLY A 428 13.83 -10.52 12.55
CA GLY A 428 13.33 -10.85 13.89
C GLY A 428 14.03 -12.03 14.54
N PRO A 429 13.75 -12.30 15.83
CA PRO A 429 14.53 -13.23 16.66
C PRO A 429 14.26 -14.71 16.38
N ASP A 430 13.08 -15.08 15.88
CA ASP A 430 12.60 -16.48 15.99
C ASP A 430 12.35 -17.17 14.63
N GLU A 431 12.46 -16.45 13.51
CA GLU A 431 12.22 -17.04 12.19
C GLU A 431 12.83 -16.19 11.06
N GLU A 432 13.35 -16.84 10.03
CA GLU A 432 13.75 -16.20 8.78
C GLU A 432 12.77 -16.60 7.68
N PHE A 433 12.12 -15.61 7.08
CA PHE A 433 11.35 -15.78 5.86
C PHE A 433 11.55 -14.60 4.92
N GLU A 434 11.35 -14.83 3.63
CA GLU A 434 11.56 -13.87 2.54
C GLU A 434 10.32 -13.85 1.65
N VAL A 435 10.07 -12.70 1.03
CA VAL A 435 9.21 -12.59 -0.16
C VAL A 435 10.02 -12.01 -1.32
N ASP A 436 9.81 -12.52 -2.54
CA ASP A 436 10.54 -12.05 -3.73
C ASP A 436 10.14 -10.63 -4.16
N LEU A 437 8.93 -10.18 -3.82
CA LEU A 437 8.42 -8.84 -4.07
C LEU A 437 7.74 -8.27 -2.82
N LEU A 438 8.03 -7.01 -2.51
CA LEU A 438 7.34 -6.25 -1.46
C LEU A 438 7.18 -4.79 -1.89
N GLY A 439 6.01 -4.19 -1.71
CA GLY A 439 5.79 -2.82 -2.15
C GLY A 439 4.41 -2.28 -1.84
N TRP A 440 4.09 -1.11 -2.40
CA TRP A 440 2.77 -0.51 -2.28
C TRP A 440 2.39 0.27 -3.53
N GLY A 441 1.08 0.36 -3.77
CA GLY A 441 0.47 1.13 -4.85
C GLY A 441 -0.92 1.58 -4.43
N GLY A 442 -1.22 2.87 -4.59
CA GLY A 442 -2.45 3.46 -4.06
C GLY A 442 -2.61 3.13 -2.58
N THR A 443 -3.77 2.60 -2.18
CA THR A 443 -4.07 2.30 -0.78
C THR A 443 -3.69 0.90 -0.33
N LYS A 444 -2.94 0.13 -1.13
CA LYS A 444 -2.67 -1.29 -0.89
C LYS A 444 -1.18 -1.59 -0.77
N VAL A 445 -0.86 -2.52 0.12
CA VAL A 445 0.45 -3.18 0.25
C VAL A 445 0.44 -4.45 -0.59
N TYR A 446 1.49 -4.65 -1.38
CA TYR A 446 1.70 -5.80 -2.23
C TYR A 446 2.88 -6.61 -1.69
N ALA A 447 2.74 -7.92 -1.59
CA ALA A 447 3.86 -8.83 -1.37
C ALA A 447 3.65 -10.08 -2.21
N GLY A 448 4.70 -10.81 -2.57
CA GLY A 448 4.49 -11.95 -3.44
C GLY A 448 5.72 -12.80 -3.71
N GLU A 449 5.44 -13.92 -4.36
CA GLU A 449 6.41 -14.94 -4.73
C GLU A 449 6.51 -15.04 -6.25
N VAL A 450 7.73 -15.21 -6.74
CA VAL A 450 8.00 -15.25 -8.17
C VAL A 450 8.77 -16.52 -8.52
N LYS A 451 8.19 -17.33 -9.42
CA LYS A 451 8.81 -18.56 -9.89
C LYS A 451 9.14 -18.47 -11.36
N LYS A 452 10.23 -19.13 -11.79
CA LYS A 452 10.56 -19.21 -13.23
C LYS A 452 9.48 -19.97 -14.03
N GLN A 453 8.82 -20.95 -13.40
CA GLN A 453 7.80 -21.79 -14.01
C GLN A 453 6.65 -22.04 -13.02
N PRO A 454 5.42 -22.25 -13.50
CA PRO A 454 4.25 -22.49 -12.64
C PRO A 454 4.44 -23.68 -11.69
N ALA A 455 5.08 -24.75 -12.14
CA ALA A 455 5.38 -25.92 -11.31
C ALA A 455 6.29 -25.62 -10.10
N GLY A 456 6.92 -24.44 -10.04
CA GLY A 456 7.69 -23.98 -8.90
C GLY A 456 6.85 -23.54 -7.70
N PHE A 457 5.54 -23.33 -7.87
CA PHE A 457 4.61 -23.00 -6.77
C PHE A 457 4.19 -24.27 -6.02
N THR A 458 5.13 -24.87 -5.29
CA THR A 458 4.88 -26.13 -4.56
C THR A 458 4.16 -25.91 -3.23
N ASP A 459 4.43 -24.80 -2.54
CA ASP A 459 3.94 -24.47 -1.20
C ASP A 459 3.26 -23.10 -1.18
N VAL A 460 2.13 -23.01 -1.90
CA VAL A 460 1.34 -21.78 -2.05
C VAL A 460 0.86 -21.24 -0.71
N GLU A 461 0.52 -22.13 0.22
CA GLU A 461 0.05 -21.77 1.56
C GLU A 461 1.12 -21.00 2.35
N SER A 462 2.37 -21.46 2.31
CA SER A 462 3.49 -20.75 2.93
C SER A 462 3.77 -19.41 2.25
N ASP A 463 3.79 -19.38 0.91
CA ASP A 463 4.06 -18.16 0.13
C ASP A 463 3.04 -17.03 0.41
N VAL A 464 1.75 -17.38 0.49
CA VAL A 464 0.67 -16.43 0.82
C VAL A 464 0.77 -15.99 2.28
N ARG A 465 1.01 -16.92 3.22
CA ARG A 465 1.16 -16.56 4.64
C ARG A 465 2.33 -15.61 4.87
N ASN A 466 3.46 -15.81 4.19
CA ASN A 466 4.60 -14.88 4.27
C ASN A 466 4.22 -13.47 3.79
N SER A 467 3.41 -13.38 2.74
CA SER A 467 2.88 -12.09 2.26
C SER A 467 1.96 -11.42 3.30
N VAL A 468 1.06 -12.19 3.91
CA VAL A 468 0.13 -11.70 4.94
C VAL A 468 0.85 -11.28 6.22
N ARG A 469 1.92 -11.97 6.60
CA ARG A 469 2.77 -11.59 7.74
C ARG A 469 3.38 -10.20 7.55
N PHE A 470 3.75 -9.81 6.34
CA PHE A 470 4.18 -8.44 6.04
C PHE A 470 3.03 -7.41 6.02
N GLY A 471 1.78 -7.85 6.16
CA GLY A 471 0.59 -6.99 6.14
C GLY A 471 0.13 -6.64 4.72
N ALA A 472 0.39 -7.50 3.74
CA ALA A 472 -0.05 -7.32 2.36
C ALA A 472 -1.58 -7.34 2.25
N ASP A 473 -2.12 -6.44 1.42
CA ASP A 473 -3.52 -6.46 0.97
C ASP A 473 -3.66 -7.26 -0.35
N VAL A 474 -2.56 -7.42 -1.10
CA VAL A 474 -2.49 -8.17 -2.35
C VAL A 474 -1.29 -9.12 -2.35
N HIS A 475 -1.54 -10.41 -2.60
CA HIS A 475 -0.53 -11.40 -2.89
C HIS A 475 -0.26 -11.45 -4.40
N VAL A 476 0.99 -11.26 -4.80
CA VAL A 476 1.43 -11.37 -6.20
C VAL A 476 2.03 -12.76 -6.44
N ALA A 477 1.47 -13.49 -7.40
CA ALA A 477 2.06 -14.74 -7.90
C ALA A 477 2.52 -14.52 -9.35
N ALA A 478 3.83 -14.56 -9.59
CA ALA A 478 4.39 -14.22 -10.90
C ALA A 478 5.26 -15.33 -11.50
N THR A 479 5.13 -15.57 -12.81
CA THR A 479 5.88 -16.62 -13.53
C THR A 479 5.91 -16.44 -15.04
N PHE A 480 6.99 -16.86 -15.69
CA PHE A 480 7.12 -16.82 -17.16
C PHE A 480 6.29 -17.87 -17.90
N GLY A 481 5.71 -18.85 -17.20
CA GLY A 481 4.79 -19.82 -17.81
C GLY A 481 3.32 -19.47 -17.53
N THR A 482 2.41 -20.02 -18.33
CA THR A 482 0.96 -19.86 -18.11
C THR A 482 0.54 -20.58 -16.83
N VAL A 483 -0.18 -19.88 -15.95
CA VAL A 483 -0.78 -20.48 -14.76
C VAL A 483 -2.08 -21.16 -15.16
N ASP A 484 -2.16 -22.48 -14.99
CA ASP A 484 -3.36 -23.24 -15.30
C ASP A 484 -4.50 -22.97 -14.30
N GLU A 485 -5.71 -23.40 -14.66
CA GLU A 485 -6.93 -23.17 -13.86
C GLU A 485 -6.85 -23.84 -12.48
N ALA A 486 -6.18 -25.00 -12.37
CA ALA A 486 -6.04 -25.72 -11.11
C ALA A 486 -5.14 -24.96 -10.11
N LEU A 487 -3.98 -24.48 -10.58
CA LEU A 487 -3.07 -23.68 -9.76
C LEU A 487 -3.70 -22.33 -9.42
N ARG A 488 -4.38 -21.68 -10.36
CA ARG A 488 -5.10 -20.43 -10.11
C ARG A 488 -6.18 -20.61 -9.03
N ALA A 489 -7.02 -21.63 -9.15
CA ALA A 489 -8.05 -21.92 -8.16
C ALA A 489 -7.47 -22.19 -6.77
N ARG A 490 -6.33 -22.91 -6.68
CA ARG A 490 -5.62 -23.11 -5.41
C ARG A 490 -5.11 -21.79 -4.81
N LEU A 491 -4.45 -20.95 -5.63
CA LEU A 491 -3.99 -19.62 -5.19
C LEU A 491 -5.15 -18.75 -4.69
N GLU A 492 -6.27 -18.72 -5.42
CA GLU A 492 -7.47 -17.97 -5.05
C GLU A 492 -8.08 -18.47 -3.74
N GLN A 493 -8.16 -19.80 -3.57
CA GLN A 493 -8.66 -20.40 -2.34
C GLN A 493 -7.81 -20.02 -1.12
N VAL A 494 -6.48 -20.11 -1.24
CA VAL A 494 -5.56 -19.77 -0.15
C VAL A 494 -5.61 -18.27 0.16
N CYS A 495 -5.60 -17.41 -0.87
CA CYS A 495 -5.70 -15.96 -0.69
C CYS A 495 -7.02 -15.55 -0.03
N ALA A 496 -8.14 -16.16 -0.44
CA ALA A 496 -9.44 -15.91 0.17
C ALA A 496 -9.49 -16.35 1.64
N ALA A 497 -8.87 -17.49 1.98
CA ALA A 497 -8.79 -17.98 3.35
C ALA A 497 -7.99 -17.03 4.28
N GLU A 498 -6.97 -16.36 3.74
CA GLU A 498 -6.14 -15.40 4.47
C GLU A 498 -6.61 -13.94 4.29
N ASN A 499 -7.77 -13.71 3.65
CA ASN A 499 -8.37 -12.40 3.38
C ASN A 499 -7.42 -11.41 2.66
N VAL A 500 -6.71 -11.91 1.66
CA VAL A 500 -5.81 -11.13 0.78
C VAL A 500 -6.26 -11.28 -0.68
N GLU A 501 -6.11 -10.25 -1.49
CA GLU A 501 -6.43 -10.32 -2.92
C GLU A 501 -5.32 -11.05 -3.70
N LEU A 502 -5.68 -11.84 -4.71
CA LEU A 502 -4.70 -12.47 -5.61
C LEU A 502 -4.45 -11.60 -6.85
N ARG A 503 -3.18 -11.38 -7.19
CA ARG A 503 -2.73 -10.83 -8.48
C ARG A 503 -1.80 -11.85 -9.15
N VAL A 504 -2.27 -12.46 -10.24
CA VAL A 504 -1.45 -13.37 -11.06
C VAL A 504 -0.80 -12.58 -12.19
N LEU A 505 0.52 -12.69 -12.31
CA LEU A 505 1.30 -12.19 -13.45
C LEU A 505 1.96 -13.40 -14.14
N ASP A 506 1.26 -14.02 -15.07
CA ASP A 506 1.76 -15.17 -15.84
C ASP A 506 2.40 -14.73 -17.17
N ALA A 507 2.71 -15.69 -18.04
CA ALA A 507 3.32 -15.44 -19.34
C ALA A 507 2.60 -14.33 -20.15
N GLU A 508 1.27 -14.31 -20.18
CA GLU A 508 0.49 -13.36 -20.99
C GLU A 508 0.65 -11.92 -20.48
N THR A 509 0.84 -11.76 -19.18
CA THR A 509 0.96 -10.45 -18.54
C THR A 509 2.43 -10.00 -18.44
N LEU A 510 3.32 -10.91 -18.07
CA LEU A 510 4.74 -10.62 -17.87
C LEU A 510 5.51 -10.49 -19.17
N LEU A 511 5.18 -11.30 -20.19
CA LEU A 511 5.91 -11.36 -21.44
C LEU A 511 5.09 -10.68 -22.53
N THR A 512 5.45 -9.44 -22.82
CA THR A 512 4.78 -8.64 -23.86
C THR A 512 5.88 -7.97 -24.70
N PRO A 513 5.81 -8.04 -26.04
CA PRO A 513 6.81 -7.46 -26.92
C PRO A 513 6.81 -5.93 -26.94
#